data_AF-A0A7Y5VP21-F1
#
_entry.id   AF-A0A7Y5VP21-F1
#
_cell.length_a   1.000
_cell.length_b   1.000
_cell.length_c   1.000
_cell.angle_alpha   90.00
_cell.angle_beta   90.00
_cell.angle_gamma   90.00
#
_symmetry.space_group_name_H-M   'P 1'
#
loop_
_entity.id
_entity.type
_entity.pdbx_description
1 polymer ?
#
loop_
_entity_poly.entity_id
_entity_poly.type
_entity_poly.pdbx_seq_one_letter_code
_entity_poly.pdbx_strand_id
1 'polypeptide(L)'
;MVRAIAVILVLIVCAGAAGAARVLLDDGSYIHGEVLRVSGTKTLIQTSGPDGTGLVWIESAKIKGTQPEPPGTADALATIEELIGRGQLTDALERLDLLMRREPAHVDVTLFYARTLRKAWKFRASLFLYEQLIAGSSSPQLDVLQEAAETAVLASLEKEADVAIKRFKSAAKQNRDLQKYADALRTQLKGGARVVIPNPSSDAKSREELAEDRAKYESDDGDCYLSALVAARLLGALKSAYSTIPIRVQVTALVQDSVRDEYRKGGDEAAFIAAVKRVRLLVSVDDEAWITMYDWRKHSFLLQCLFTVAATYTAAAVDLTILRGKPDPRVVQTKELATANIASDQQTKMTLMTPRNRDLARDAQLREYERQRTELEEKMK
;
A
#
# COMPACT_ATOMS: atom_id res chain seq x y z
N MET A 1 22.03 -7.74 -28.33
CA MET A 1 22.83 -8.15 -29.51
C MET A 1 24.15 -8.71 -28.97
N VAL A 2 24.22 -10.03 -28.77
CA VAL A 2 25.38 -10.72 -28.18
C VAL A 2 26.49 -10.75 -29.22
N ARG A 3 27.58 -10.01 -29.00
CA ARG A 3 28.78 -10.10 -29.85
C ARG A 3 29.70 -11.17 -29.27
N ALA A 4 30.10 -12.12 -30.12
CA ALA A 4 31.00 -13.21 -29.79
C ALA A 4 32.40 -12.64 -29.46
N ILE A 5 32.74 -12.59 -28.18
CA ILE A 5 34.13 -12.48 -27.72
C ILE A 5 34.67 -13.90 -27.68
N ALA A 6 35.85 -14.13 -28.27
CA ALA A 6 36.51 -15.43 -28.27
C ALA A 6 36.92 -15.79 -26.83
N VAL A 7 36.03 -16.50 -26.13
CA VAL A 7 36.28 -17.11 -24.82
C VAL A 7 36.93 -18.47 -25.07
N ILE A 8 38.19 -18.63 -24.65
CA ILE A 8 38.81 -19.95 -24.58
C ILE A 8 38.17 -20.66 -23.38
N LEU A 9 37.18 -21.50 -23.66
CA LEU A 9 36.43 -22.28 -22.67
C LEU A 9 37.26 -23.53 -22.31
N VAL A 10 37.76 -23.62 -21.08
CA VAL A 10 38.36 -24.84 -20.53
C VAL A 10 37.40 -25.41 -19.50
N LEU A 11 36.63 -26.42 -19.89
CA LEU A 11 35.67 -27.11 -19.02
C LEU A 11 36.42 -28.02 -18.04
N ILE A 12 36.46 -27.64 -16.76
CA ILE A 12 36.77 -28.53 -15.64
C ILE A 12 35.64 -28.38 -14.63
N VAL A 13 34.93 -29.48 -14.37
CA VAL A 13 33.78 -29.53 -13.46
C VAL A 13 34.29 -29.75 -12.04
N CYS A 14 34.14 -28.75 -11.17
CA CYS A 14 34.35 -28.89 -9.73
C CYS A 14 33.06 -28.51 -9.00
N ALA A 15 32.48 -29.47 -8.27
CA ALA A 15 31.31 -29.26 -7.42
C ALA A 15 31.76 -28.64 -6.09
N GLY A 16 31.31 -27.42 -5.81
CA GLY A 16 31.50 -26.73 -4.54
C GLY A 16 30.59 -25.51 -4.49
N ALA A 17 29.73 -25.46 -3.47
CA ALA A 17 28.79 -24.36 -3.24
C ALA A 17 29.56 -23.08 -2.89
N ALA A 18 29.44 -22.06 -3.73
CA ALA A 18 30.17 -20.80 -3.61
C ALA A 18 29.17 -19.65 -3.84
N GLY A 19 29.33 -18.56 -3.09
CA GLY A 19 28.35 -17.48 -3.00
C GLY A 19 28.16 -16.79 -4.35
N ALA A 20 26.93 -16.71 -4.83
CA ALA A 20 26.65 -16.22 -6.16
C ALA A 20 27.01 -14.72 -6.28
N ALA A 21 28.01 -14.41 -7.10
CA ALA A 21 28.52 -13.07 -7.33
C ALA A 21 28.52 -12.72 -8.83
N ARG A 22 28.58 -11.43 -9.14
CA ARG A 22 28.79 -10.89 -10.47
C ARG A 22 30.18 -10.31 -10.56
N VAL A 23 30.98 -10.79 -11.52
CA VAL A 23 32.26 -10.15 -11.88
C VAL A 23 31.97 -9.12 -12.96
N LEU A 24 32.14 -7.84 -12.64
CA LEU A 24 31.95 -6.72 -13.55
C LEU A 24 33.19 -6.53 -14.42
N LEU A 25 32.96 -6.40 -15.72
CA LEU A 25 34.00 -6.09 -16.68
C LEU A 25 34.07 -4.58 -16.94
N ASP A 26 35.21 -4.14 -17.47
CA ASP A 26 35.52 -2.75 -17.79
C ASP A 26 34.56 -2.13 -18.82
N ASP A 27 34.06 -2.95 -19.74
CA ASP A 27 33.05 -2.61 -20.75
C ASP A 27 31.61 -2.54 -20.20
N GLY A 28 31.41 -2.80 -18.91
CA GLY A 28 30.11 -2.78 -18.25
C GLY A 28 29.30 -4.07 -18.40
N SER A 29 29.82 -5.09 -19.10
CA SER A 29 29.27 -6.44 -19.07
C SER A 29 29.61 -7.16 -17.75
N TYR A 30 29.01 -8.31 -17.51
CA TYR A 30 29.25 -9.08 -16.29
C TYR A 30 29.18 -10.58 -16.51
N ILE A 31 29.82 -11.32 -15.61
CA ILE A 31 29.84 -12.77 -15.56
C ILE A 31 29.22 -13.23 -14.26
N HIS A 32 28.28 -14.17 -14.32
CA HIS A 32 27.74 -14.87 -13.17
C HIS A 32 28.79 -15.86 -12.68
N GLY A 33 29.37 -15.61 -11.50
CA GLY A 33 30.43 -16.44 -10.96
C GLY A 33 31.25 -15.79 -9.86
N GLU A 34 32.10 -16.60 -9.24
CA GLU A 34 32.98 -16.17 -8.15
C GLU A 34 34.44 -16.14 -8.62
N VAL A 35 35.20 -15.14 -8.15
CA VAL A 35 36.65 -15.08 -8.37
C VAL A 35 37.32 -16.09 -7.45
N LEU A 36 37.86 -17.17 -8.00
CA LEU A 36 38.56 -18.20 -7.22
C LEU A 36 40.02 -17.85 -6.97
N ARG A 37 40.69 -17.26 -7.95
CA ARG A 37 42.14 -17.02 -7.89
C ARG A 37 42.59 -15.91 -8.83
N VAL A 38 43.55 -15.10 -8.39
CA VAL A 38 44.31 -14.18 -9.25
C VAL A 38 45.72 -14.74 -9.45
N SER A 39 46.20 -14.79 -10.69
CA SER A 39 47.51 -15.31 -11.05
C SER A 39 48.14 -14.44 -12.15
N GLY A 40 49.03 -13.53 -11.75
CA GLY A 40 49.68 -12.59 -12.67
C GLY A 40 48.66 -11.63 -13.29
N THR A 41 48.60 -11.61 -14.62
CA THR A 41 47.66 -10.76 -15.38
C THR A 41 46.29 -11.42 -15.61
N LYS A 42 46.04 -12.61 -15.06
CA LYS A 42 44.80 -13.36 -15.25
C LYS A 42 44.11 -13.68 -13.93
N THR A 43 42.79 -13.71 -13.95
CA THR A 43 41.89 -14.07 -12.86
C THR A 43 41.05 -15.28 -13.27
N LEU A 44 41.03 -16.31 -12.44
CA LEU A 44 40.19 -17.51 -12.58
C LEU A 44 38.84 -17.26 -11.92
N ILE A 45 37.78 -17.43 -12.70
CA ILE A 45 36.40 -17.26 -12.27
C ILE A 45 35.68 -18.60 -12.41
N GLN A 46 34.99 -19.02 -11.36
CA GLN A 46 34.03 -20.11 -11.43
C GLN A 46 32.69 -19.56 -11.87
N THR A 47 32.27 -19.91 -13.08
CA THR A 47 31.01 -19.46 -13.64
C THR A 47 29.88 -20.39 -13.23
N SER A 48 28.73 -19.83 -12.87
CA SER A 48 27.50 -20.57 -12.58
C SER A 48 26.46 -20.23 -13.65
N GLY A 49 25.95 -21.25 -14.34
CA GLY A 49 24.91 -21.11 -15.36
C GLY A 49 23.82 -22.19 -15.25
N PRO A 50 22.73 -22.06 -16.04
CA PRO A 50 21.63 -23.03 -16.06
C PRO A 50 22.08 -24.46 -16.36
N ASP A 51 23.17 -24.61 -17.12
CA ASP A 51 23.71 -25.89 -17.58
C ASP A 51 24.87 -26.43 -16.71
N GLY A 52 25.14 -25.80 -15.57
CA GLY A 52 26.17 -26.22 -14.60
C GLY A 52 27.26 -25.18 -14.32
N THR A 53 28.30 -25.62 -13.61
CA THR A 53 29.45 -24.78 -13.23
C THR A 53 30.64 -24.96 -14.18
N GLY A 54 31.29 -23.87 -14.57
CA GLY A 54 32.48 -23.85 -15.42
C GLY A 54 33.62 -23.04 -14.81
N LEU A 55 34.81 -23.12 -15.40
CA LEU A 55 35.98 -22.33 -15.01
C LEU A 55 36.48 -21.51 -16.20
N VAL A 56 36.71 -20.22 -16.00
CA VAL A 56 37.18 -19.30 -17.06
C VAL A 56 38.31 -18.42 -16.54
N TRP A 57 39.38 -18.30 -17.33
CA TRP A 57 40.44 -17.33 -17.09
C TRP A 57 40.20 -16.04 -17.87
N ILE A 58 40.24 -14.90 -17.19
CA ILE A 58 40.04 -13.56 -17.76
C ILE A 58 41.21 -12.67 -17.41
N GLU A 59 41.57 -11.73 -18.29
CA GLU A 59 42.59 -10.73 -17.98
C GLU A 59 42.14 -9.84 -16.82
N SER A 60 42.94 -9.77 -15.76
CA SER A 60 42.60 -9.01 -14.54
C SER A 60 42.37 -7.53 -14.82
N ALA A 61 43.02 -6.97 -15.84
CA ALA A 61 42.82 -5.58 -16.28
C ALA A 61 41.40 -5.30 -16.79
N LYS A 62 40.67 -6.34 -17.24
CA LYS A 62 39.29 -6.23 -17.69
C LYS A 62 38.28 -6.33 -16.56
N ILE A 63 38.69 -6.65 -15.33
CA ILE A 63 37.78 -6.79 -14.19
C ILE A 63 37.74 -5.47 -13.43
N LYS A 64 36.56 -4.87 -13.38
CA LYS A 64 36.29 -3.63 -12.65
C LYS A 64 35.97 -3.86 -11.18
N GLY A 65 35.46 -5.04 -10.85
CA GLY A 65 35.18 -5.46 -9.47
C GLY A 65 34.19 -6.62 -9.38
N THR A 66 33.83 -6.98 -8.15
CA THR A 66 32.81 -7.99 -7.86
C THR A 66 31.65 -7.36 -7.12
N GLN A 67 30.43 -7.75 -7.47
CA GLN A 67 29.21 -7.38 -6.74
C GLN A 67 28.45 -8.64 -6.32
N PRO A 68 27.75 -8.64 -5.18
CA PRO A 68 26.84 -9.74 -4.86
C PRO A 68 25.79 -9.88 -5.96
N GLU A 69 25.40 -11.11 -6.28
CA GLU A 69 24.30 -11.32 -7.20
C GLU A 69 23.01 -10.74 -6.58
N PRO A 70 22.22 -9.95 -7.32
CA PRO A 70 20.99 -9.44 -6.78
C PRO A 70 20.05 -10.61 -6.47
N PRO A 71 19.27 -10.55 -5.38
CA PRO A 71 18.44 -11.66 -4.94
C PRO A 71 17.51 -12.14 -6.07
N GLY A 72 17.25 -13.44 -6.08
CA GLY A 72 16.28 -14.04 -6.99
C GLY A 72 14.92 -13.38 -6.86
N THR A 73 14.08 -13.47 -7.88
CA THR A 73 12.75 -12.81 -7.89
C THR A 73 11.90 -13.21 -6.69
N ALA A 74 11.91 -14.49 -6.33
CA ALA A 74 11.18 -15.00 -5.17
C ALA A 74 11.69 -14.40 -3.85
N ASP A 75 13.01 -14.36 -3.63
CA ASP A 75 13.61 -13.78 -2.42
C ASP A 75 13.38 -12.27 -2.34
N ALA A 76 13.44 -11.59 -3.48
CA ALA A 76 13.14 -10.17 -3.58
C ALA A 76 11.69 -9.89 -3.21
N LEU A 77 10.73 -10.66 -3.76
CA LEU A 77 9.31 -10.55 -3.43
C LEU A 77 9.03 -10.87 -1.95
N ALA A 78 9.64 -11.91 -1.38
CA ALA A 78 9.51 -12.23 0.03
C ALA A 78 9.99 -11.09 0.94
N THR A 79 11.12 -10.47 0.59
CA THR A 79 11.63 -9.30 1.33
C THR A 79 10.69 -8.10 1.21
N ILE A 80 10.11 -7.88 0.02
CA ILE A 80 9.12 -6.81 -0.20
C ILE A 80 7.84 -7.10 0.62
N GLU A 81 7.40 -8.35 0.69
CA GLU A 81 6.26 -8.77 1.49
C GLU A 81 6.46 -8.49 2.98
N GLU A 82 7.66 -8.77 3.51
CA GLU A 82 8.03 -8.45 4.88
C GLU A 82 7.94 -6.95 5.17
N LEU A 83 8.42 -6.11 4.24
CA LEU A 83 8.32 -4.64 4.34
C LEU A 83 6.86 -4.18 4.34
N ILE A 84 6.02 -4.78 3.49
CA ILE A 84 4.57 -4.50 3.45
C ILE A 84 3.92 -4.89 4.78
N GLY A 85 4.25 -6.06 5.32
CA GLY A 85 3.76 -6.55 6.62
C GLY A 85 4.15 -5.63 7.78
N ARG A 86 5.30 -4.97 7.69
CA ARG A 86 5.77 -3.95 8.63
C ARG A 86 5.22 -2.54 8.38
N GLY A 87 4.41 -2.34 7.34
CA GLY A 87 3.85 -1.03 6.97
C GLY A 87 4.85 -0.08 6.29
N GLN A 88 6.02 -0.57 5.89
CA GLN A 88 7.06 0.17 5.17
C GLN A 88 6.77 0.22 3.66
N LEU A 89 5.62 0.82 3.30
CA LEU A 89 5.14 0.81 1.92
C LEU A 89 6.05 1.60 0.97
N THR A 90 6.71 2.66 1.42
CA THR A 90 7.66 3.43 0.60
C THR A 90 8.87 2.58 0.19
N ASP A 91 9.50 1.93 1.16
CA ASP A 91 10.67 1.07 0.93
C ASP A 91 10.31 -0.14 0.05
N ALA A 92 9.11 -0.69 0.24
CA ALA A 92 8.57 -1.77 -0.59
C ALA A 92 8.39 -1.31 -2.05
N LEU A 93 7.85 -0.11 -2.27
CA LEU A 93 7.65 0.45 -3.62
C LEU A 93 8.98 0.75 -4.32
N GLU A 94 10.00 1.27 -3.62
CA GLU A 94 11.33 1.51 -4.20
C GLU A 94 11.98 0.19 -4.66
N ARG A 95 11.88 -0.86 -3.84
CA ARG A 95 12.39 -2.19 -4.21
C ARG A 95 11.60 -2.81 -5.37
N LEU A 96 10.28 -2.62 -5.40
CA LEU A 96 9.45 -3.04 -6.52
C LEU A 96 9.78 -2.29 -7.81
N ASP A 97 10.07 -0.99 -7.73
CA ASP A 97 10.53 -0.21 -8.90
C ASP A 97 11.83 -0.78 -9.49
N LEU A 98 12.79 -1.13 -8.63
CA LEU A 98 14.04 -1.77 -9.06
C LEU A 98 13.79 -3.15 -9.67
N LEU A 99 12.94 -3.95 -9.04
CA LEU A 99 12.60 -5.29 -9.51
C LEU A 99 11.83 -5.25 -10.84
N MET A 100 10.91 -4.31 -11.01
CA MET A 100 10.13 -4.12 -12.22
C MET A 100 10.98 -3.63 -13.39
N ARG A 101 12.01 -2.80 -13.14
CA ARG A 101 12.99 -2.44 -14.17
C ARG A 101 13.84 -3.63 -14.62
N ARG A 102 14.13 -4.55 -13.68
CA ARG A 102 14.87 -5.79 -13.97
C ARG A 102 14.03 -6.79 -14.73
N GLU A 103 12.75 -6.92 -14.36
CA GLU A 103 11.83 -7.97 -14.81
C GLU A 103 10.46 -7.41 -15.23
N PRO A 104 10.39 -6.56 -16.26
CA PRO A 104 9.17 -5.82 -16.62
C PRO A 104 8.02 -6.69 -17.14
N ALA A 105 8.31 -7.93 -17.54
CA ALA A 105 7.32 -8.87 -18.05
C ALA A 105 6.90 -9.94 -17.02
N HIS A 106 7.46 -9.92 -15.81
CA HIS A 106 7.17 -10.94 -14.80
C HIS A 106 5.81 -10.69 -14.16
N VAL A 107 4.85 -11.61 -14.40
CA VAL A 107 3.45 -11.48 -13.97
C VAL A 107 3.33 -11.24 -12.47
N ASP A 108 4.02 -12.05 -11.66
CA ASP A 108 3.94 -11.91 -10.19
C ASP A 108 4.51 -10.59 -9.68
N VAL A 109 5.62 -10.10 -10.27
CA VAL A 109 6.19 -8.79 -9.92
C VAL A 109 5.20 -7.68 -10.23
N THR A 110 4.59 -7.71 -11.41
CA THR A 110 3.57 -6.73 -11.82
C THR A 110 2.35 -6.76 -10.90
N LEU A 111 1.85 -7.95 -10.55
CA LEU A 111 0.71 -8.12 -9.66
C LEU A 111 1.02 -7.64 -8.24
N PHE A 112 2.19 -8.01 -7.70
CA PHE A 112 2.66 -7.58 -6.39
C PHE A 112 2.83 -6.06 -6.35
N TYR A 113 3.33 -5.47 -7.43
CA TYR A 113 3.48 -4.03 -7.56
C TYR A 113 2.11 -3.33 -7.61
N ALA A 114 1.17 -3.83 -8.42
CA ALA A 114 -0.19 -3.30 -8.49
C ALA A 114 -0.89 -3.28 -7.11
N ARG A 115 -0.81 -4.40 -6.37
CA ARG A 115 -1.36 -4.53 -5.01
C ARG A 115 -0.70 -3.58 -4.02
N THR A 116 0.61 -3.41 -4.10
CA THR A 116 1.35 -2.51 -3.19
C THR A 116 1.02 -1.04 -3.47
N LEU A 117 0.91 -0.65 -4.74
CA LEU A 117 0.44 0.69 -5.13
C LEU A 117 -0.97 0.97 -4.62
N ARG A 118 -1.88 -0.02 -4.69
CA ARG A 118 -3.24 0.08 -4.15
C ARG A 118 -3.22 0.31 -2.63
N LYS A 119 -2.43 -0.46 -1.87
CA LYS A 119 -2.25 -0.28 -0.41
C LYS A 119 -1.68 1.10 -0.08
N ALA A 120 -0.82 1.64 -0.94
CA ALA A 120 -0.26 2.98 -0.83
C ALA A 120 -1.14 4.09 -1.42
N TRP A 121 -2.41 3.81 -1.76
CA TRP A 121 -3.38 4.76 -2.30
C TRP A 121 -2.98 5.39 -3.66
N LYS A 122 -2.05 4.78 -4.37
CA LYS A 122 -1.63 5.16 -5.73
C LYS A 122 -2.51 4.47 -6.78
N PHE A 123 -3.83 4.71 -6.70
CA PHE A 123 -4.83 3.92 -7.42
C PHE A 123 -4.74 3.98 -8.94
N ARG A 124 -4.41 5.13 -9.54
CA ARG A 124 -4.26 5.24 -11.01
C ARG A 124 -3.11 4.38 -11.53
N ALA A 125 -1.96 4.44 -10.86
CA ALA A 125 -0.79 3.63 -11.23
C ALA A 125 -1.05 2.13 -10.99
N SER A 126 -1.72 1.80 -9.90
CA SER A 126 -2.16 0.43 -9.61
C SER A 126 -3.10 -0.11 -10.70
N LEU A 127 -4.13 0.66 -11.07
CA LEU A 127 -5.09 0.28 -12.11
C LEU A 127 -4.40 0.04 -13.45
N PHE A 128 -3.45 0.89 -13.83
CA PHE A 128 -2.67 0.71 -15.05
C PHE A 128 -1.95 -0.66 -15.09
N LEU A 129 -1.34 -1.09 -13.99
CA LEU A 129 -0.68 -2.40 -13.92
C LEU A 129 -1.67 -3.56 -13.98
N TYR A 130 -2.84 -3.44 -13.32
CA TYR A 130 -3.89 -4.44 -13.47
C TYR A 130 -4.41 -4.53 -14.91
N GLU A 131 -4.56 -3.41 -15.61
CA GLU A 131 -4.95 -3.39 -17.01
C GLU A 131 -3.91 -4.06 -17.91
N GLN A 132 -2.62 -3.88 -17.63
CA GLN A 132 -1.56 -4.61 -18.34
C GLN A 132 -1.64 -6.12 -18.11
N LEU A 133 -1.86 -6.57 -16.88
CA LEU A 133 -2.05 -7.99 -16.56
C LEU A 133 -3.28 -8.59 -17.27
N ILE A 134 -4.37 -7.83 -17.32
CA ILE A 134 -5.61 -8.23 -18.00
C ILE A 134 -5.39 -8.29 -19.52
N ALA A 135 -4.73 -7.29 -20.10
CA ALA A 135 -4.48 -7.24 -21.54
C ALA A 135 -3.47 -8.33 -21.99
N GLY A 136 -2.51 -8.67 -21.15
CA GLY A 136 -1.51 -9.71 -21.41
C GLY A 136 -2.03 -11.14 -21.26
N SER A 137 -3.24 -11.35 -20.76
CA SER A 137 -3.83 -12.68 -20.56
C SER A 137 -5.08 -12.89 -21.40
N SER A 138 -5.13 -14.01 -22.12
CA SER A 138 -6.33 -14.44 -22.87
C SER A 138 -7.48 -14.86 -21.94
N SER A 139 -7.15 -15.22 -20.69
CA SER A 139 -8.12 -15.55 -19.64
C SER A 139 -7.63 -14.96 -18.31
N PRO A 140 -7.91 -13.67 -18.07
CA PRO A 140 -7.53 -13.01 -16.83
C PRO A 140 -8.14 -13.71 -15.63
N GLN A 141 -7.35 -13.89 -14.58
CA GLN A 141 -7.83 -14.50 -13.35
C GLN A 141 -8.93 -13.61 -12.73
N LEU A 142 -9.92 -14.26 -12.11
CA LEU A 142 -11.12 -13.58 -11.61
C LEU A 142 -10.79 -12.59 -10.48
N ASP A 143 -9.81 -12.92 -9.64
CA ASP A 143 -9.29 -12.06 -8.57
C ASP A 143 -8.64 -10.79 -9.13
N VAL A 144 -7.84 -10.90 -10.20
CA VAL A 144 -7.24 -9.74 -10.88
C VAL A 144 -8.33 -8.82 -11.46
N LEU A 145 -9.37 -9.38 -12.07
CA LEU A 145 -10.51 -8.60 -12.58
C LEU A 145 -11.27 -7.91 -11.45
N GLN A 146 -11.47 -8.60 -10.33
CA GLN A 146 -12.12 -8.04 -9.14
C GLN A 146 -11.28 -6.88 -8.56
N GLU A 147 -9.99 -7.10 -8.33
CA GLU A 147 -9.09 -6.09 -7.76
C GLU A 147 -8.97 -4.86 -8.67
N ALA A 148 -8.98 -5.04 -9.99
CA ALA A 148 -9.01 -3.93 -10.95
C ALA A 148 -10.30 -3.12 -10.84
N ALA A 149 -11.47 -3.78 -10.75
CA ALA A 149 -12.76 -3.11 -10.60
C ALA A 149 -12.82 -2.31 -9.28
N GLU A 150 -12.39 -2.91 -8.16
CA GLU A 150 -12.31 -2.24 -6.87
C GLU A 150 -11.37 -1.03 -6.92
N THR A 151 -10.19 -1.18 -7.53
CA THR A 151 -9.20 -0.11 -7.67
C THR A 151 -9.73 1.05 -8.49
N ALA A 152 -10.42 0.77 -9.60
CA ALA A 152 -11.03 1.79 -10.44
C ALA A 152 -12.15 2.57 -9.71
N VAL A 153 -12.96 1.87 -8.90
CA VAL A 153 -13.98 2.51 -8.05
C VAL A 153 -13.32 3.39 -6.98
N LEU A 154 -12.27 2.90 -6.32
CA LEU A 154 -11.50 3.67 -5.32
C LEU A 154 -10.79 4.88 -5.94
N ALA A 155 -10.39 4.80 -7.21
CA ALA A 155 -9.81 5.91 -7.97
C ALA A 155 -10.86 6.94 -8.43
N SER A 156 -12.16 6.65 -8.26
CA SER A 156 -13.28 7.45 -8.75
C SER A 156 -13.20 7.75 -10.26
N LEU A 157 -12.68 6.79 -11.03
CA LEU A 157 -12.58 6.86 -12.48
C LEU A 157 -13.83 6.25 -13.10
N GLU A 158 -14.87 7.06 -13.32
CA GLU A 158 -16.21 6.56 -13.65
C GLU A 158 -16.23 5.67 -14.90
N LYS A 159 -15.56 6.08 -15.98
CA LYS A 159 -15.57 5.32 -17.25
C LYS A 159 -14.82 4.00 -17.11
N GLU A 160 -13.63 4.05 -16.53
CA GLU A 160 -12.72 2.92 -16.32
C GLU A 160 -13.32 1.92 -15.34
N ALA A 161 -13.93 2.40 -14.26
CA ALA A 161 -14.62 1.57 -13.28
C ALA A 161 -15.83 0.86 -13.90
N ASP A 162 -16.63 1.55 -14.71
CA ASP A 162 -17.79 0.93 -15.37
C ASP A 162 -17.37 -0.18 -16.35
N VAL A 163 -16.22 -0.03 -17.02
CA VAL A 163 -15.62 -1.06 -17.88
C VAL A 163 -15.09 -2.24 -17.05
N ALA A 164 -14.31 -1.97 -16.00
CA ALA A 164 -13.72 -2.99 -15.15
C ALA A 164 -14.80 -3.82 -14.43
N ILE A 165 -15.84 -3.17 -13.89
CA ILE A 165 -16.99 -3.84 -13.25
C ILE A 165 -17.71 -4.74 -14.24
N LYS A 166 -17.97 -4.29 -15.48
CA LYS A 166 -18.62 -5.13 -16.50
C LYS A 166 -17.80 -6.36 -16.84
N ARG A 167 -16.48 -6.22 -16.97
CA ARG A 167 -15.56 -7.34 -17.23
C ARG A 167 -15.57 -8.34 -16.07
N PHE A 168 -15.41 -7.86 -14.84
CA PHE A 168 -15.50 -8.69 -13.63
C PHE A 168 -16.84 -9.42 -13.52
N LYS A 169 -17.96 -8.70 -13.70
CA LYS A 169 -19.30 -9.29 -13.65
C LYS A 169 -19.51 -10.39 -14.71
N SER A 170 -19.02 -10.16 -15.92
CA SER A 170 -19.08 -11.14 -17.01
C SER A 170 -18.27 -12.40 -16.70
N ALA A 171 -17.07 -12.25 -16.13
CA ALA A 171 -16.25 -13.37 -15.68
C ALA A 171 -16.92 -14.14 -14.52
N ALA A 172 -17.63 -13.43 -13.64
CA ALA A 172 -18.39 -13.99 -12.53
C ALA A 172 -19.78 -14.55 -12.91
N LYS A 173 -20.07 -14.82 -14.19
CA LYS A 173 -21.42 -15.21 -14.67
C LYS A 173 -22.05 -16.43 -13.96
N GLN A 174 -21.24 -17.33 -13.42
CA GLN A 174 -21.70 -18.53 -12.70
C GLN A 174 -21.82 -18.32 -11.18
N ASN A 175 -21.29 -17.22 -10.64
CA ASN A 175 -21.29 -16.93 -9.21
C ASN A 175 -22.24 -15.77 -8.90
N ARG A 176 -23.40 -16.08 -8.32
CA ARG A 176 -24.46 -15.10 -8.02
C ARG A 176 -24.01 -14.06 -7.00
N ASP A 177 -23.16 -14.42 -6.05
CA ASP A 177 -22.71 -13.50 -5.00
C ASP A 177 -21.67 -12.51 -5.53
N LEU A 178 -20.75 -12.96 -6.38
CA LEU A 178 -19.82 -12.06 -7.08
C LEU A 178 -20.53 -11.12 -8.06
N GLN A 179 -21.65 -11.53 -8.66
CA GLN A 179 -22.47 -10.63 -9.46
C GLN A 179 -23.15 -9.54 -8.62
N LYS A 180 -23.71 -9.91 -7.46
CA LYS A 180 -24.25 -8.92 -6.51
C LYS A 180 -23.15 -7.97 -6.03
N TYR A 181 -21.95 -8.47 -5.80
CA TYR A 181 -20.80 -7.67 -5.43
C TYR A 181 -20.42 -6.66 -6.53
N ALA A 182 -20.38 -7.10 -7.80
CA ALA A 182 -20.16 -6.20 -8.94
C ALA A 182 -21.23 -5.09 -9.05
N ASP A 183 -22.49 -5.43 -8.79
CA ASP A 183 -23.61 -4.47 -8.78
C ASP A 183 -23.51 -3.48 -7.62
N ALA A 184 -23.02 -3.95 -6.47
CA ALA A 184 -22.74 -3.09 -5.33
C ALA A 184 -21.59 -2.11 -5.64
N LEU A 185 -20.51 -2.56 -6.29
CA LEU A 185 -19.40 -1.69 -6.72
C LEU A 185 -19.89 -0.58 -7.66
N ARG A 186 -20.82 -0.91 -8.55
CA ARG A 186 -21.44 0.06 -9.45
C ARG A 186 -22.33 1.07 -8.73
N THR A 187 -23.01 0.62 -7.67
CA THR A 187 -23.82 1.49 -6.81
C THR A 187 -22.94 2.47 -6.04
N GLN A 188 -21.82 2.00 -5.49
CA GLN A 188 -20.80 2.83 -4.84
C GLN A 188 -20.21 3.86 -5.80
N LEU A 189 -19.90 3.49 -7.04
CA LEU A 189 -19.37 4.41 -8.05
C LEU A 189 -20.30 5.61 -8.31
N LYS A 190 -21.62 5.38 -8.25
CA LYS A 190 -22.66 6.40 -8.47
C LYS A 190 -22.97 7.24 -7.21
N GLY A 191 -22.12 7.18 -6.19
CA GLY A 191 -22.33 7.88 -4.91
C GLY A 191 -23.31 7.19 -3.97
N GLY A 192 -23.68 5.92 -4.24
CA GLY A 192 -24.44 5.09 -3.31
C GLY A 192 -23.58 4.53 -2.16
N ALA A 193 -24.20 3.75 -1.27
CA ALA A 193 -23.52 3.16 -0.12
C ALA A 193 -22.25 2.37 -0.53
N ARG A 194 -21.15 2.58 0.20
CA ARG A 194 -19.86 1.94 -0.06
C ARG A 194 -19.95 0.43 0.18
N VAL A 195 -19.42 -0.37 -0.76
CA VAL A 195 -19.28 -1.81 -0.57
C VAL A 195 -18.16 -2.05 0.45
N VAL A 196 -18.51 -2.68 1.57
CA VAL A 196 -17.51 -3.22 2.50
C VAL A 196 -16.86 -4.40 1.79
N ILE A 197 -15.58 -4.27 1.46
CA ILE A 197 -14.76 -5.33 0.83
C ILE A 197 -14.58 -6.42 1.89
N PRO A 198 -15.22 -7.60 1.77
CA PRO A 198 -14.90 -8.72 2.64
C PRO A 198 -13.57 -9.27 2.12
N ASN A 199 -12.57 -9.34 2.99
CA ASN A 199 -11.32 -10.02 2.67
C ASN A 199 -11.64 -11.52 2.48
N PRO A 200 -11.46 -12.12 1.29
CA PRO A 200 -11.93 -13.48 1.03
C PRO A 200 -10.97 -14.59 1.53
N SER A 201 -10.02 -14.28 2.42
CA SER A 201 -9.11 -15.26 3.01
C SER A 201 -9.19 -15.29 4.54
N SER A 202 -10.21 -15.95 5.06
CA SER A 202 -10.15 -16.67 6.34
C SER A 202 -11.37 -17.57 6.43
N ASP A 203 -11.17 -18.83 6.81
CA ASP A 203 -12.26 -19.69 7.27
C ASP A 203 -13.21 -18.89 8.16
N ALA A 204 -14.49 -18.86 7.81
CA ALA A 204 -15.47 -18.04 8.52
C ALA A 204 -15.57 -18.55 9.95
N LYS A 205 -14.95 -17.81 10.88
CA LYS A 205 -14.95 -18.12 12.31
C LYS A 205 -16.37 -18.32 12.81
N SER A 206 -16.57 -19.33 13.66
CA SER A 206 -17.87 -19.55 14.28
C SER A 206 -18.25 -18.36 15.15
N ARG A 207 -19.55 -18.25 15.47
CA ARG A 207 -20.04 -17.20 16.38
C ARG A 207 -19.36 -17.28 17.75
N GLU A 208 -19.08 -18.49 18.24
CA GLU A 208 -18.39 -18.68 19.52
C GLU A 208 -16.92 -18.24 19.44
N GLU A 209 -16.21 -18.56 18.37
CA GLU A 209 -14.82 -18.12 18.15
C GLU A 209 -14.71 -16.60 18.06
N LEU A 210 -15.66 -15.95 17.35
CA LEU A 210 -15.74 -14.49 17.28
C LEU A 210 -16.04 -13.87 18.64
N ALA A 211 -16.92 -14.49 19.44
CA ALA A 211 -17.24 -14.02 20.78
C ALA A 211 -16.02 -14.14 21.71
N GLU A 212 -15.26 -15.23 21.61
CA GLU A 212 -14.06 -15.46 22.39
C GLU A 212 -12.95 -14.46 22.04
N ASP A 213 -12.71 -14.21 20.75
CA ASP A 213 -11.75 -13.19 20.28
C ASP A 213 -12.13 -11.79 20.77
N ARG A 214 -13.41 -11.43 20.71
CA ARG A 214 -13.92 -10.12 21.13
C ARG A 214 -13.94 -9.96 22.65
N ALA A 215 -14.10 -11.03 23.41
CA ALA A 215 -14.09 -11.01 24.88
C ALA A 215 -12.67 -10.91 25.45
N LYS A 216 -11.66 -11.46 24.76
CA LYS A 216 -10.24 -11.36 25.13
C LYS A 216 -9.64 -9.98 24.84
N TYR A 217 -10.37 -9.12 24.15
CA TYR A 217 -9.90 -7.79 23.80
C TYR A 217 -10.04 -6.81 24.97
N GLU A 218 -8.91 -6.37 25.50
CA GLU A 218 -8.77 -5.23 26.40
C GLU A 218 -7.78 -4.24 25.79
N SER A 219 -8.26 -3.12 25.26
CA SER A 219 -7.38 -1.99 24.96
C SER A 219 -8.11 -0.67 25.08
N ASP A 220 -7.36 0.31 25.57
CA ASP A 220 -7.77 1.69 25.75
C ASP A 220 -7.88 2.48 24.42
N ASP A 221 -7.56 1.85 23.28
CA ASP A 221 -7.58 2.47 21.95
C ASP A 221 -8.93 2.33 21.23
N GLY A 222 -9.84 1.52 21.77
CA GLY A 222 -11.17 1.30 21.19
C GLY A 222 -12.20 0.89 22.23
N ASP A 223 -13.44 1.37 22.11
CA ASP A 223 -14.55 0.99 22.98
C ASP A 223 -15.11 -0.43 22.71
N CYS A 224 -14.71 -1.00 21.57
CA CYS A 224 -14.96 -2.38 21.20
C CYS A 224 -13.83 -2.90 20.29
N TYR A 225 -13.81 -4.21 20.05
CA TYR A 225 -12.80 -4.87 19.23
C TYR A 225 -12.63 -4.24 17.83
N LEU A 226 -13.74 -3.96 17.12
CA LEU A 226 -13.67 -3.31 15.81
C LEU A 226 -13.06 -1.91 15.88
N SER A 227 -13.50 -1.08 16.83
CA SER A 227 -12.96 0.27 17.02
C SER A 227 -11.44 0.23 17.24
N ALA A 228 -10.96 -0.74 17.99
CA ALA A 228 -9.55 -0.96 18.24
C ALA A 228 -8.75 -1.36 17.01
N LEU A 229 -9.30 -2.28 16.21
CA LEU A 229 -8.69 -2.68 14.95
C LEU A 229 -8.59 -1.48 14.00
N VAL A 230 -9.64 -0.66 13.94
CA VAL A 230 -9.63 0.59 13.16
C VAL A 230 -8.57 1.55 13.70
N ALA A 231 -8.49 1.73 15.02
CA ALA A 231 -7.49 2.59 15.65
C ALA A 231 -6.05 2.14 15.34
N ALA A 232 -5.76 0.85 15.48
CA ALA A 232 -4.45 0.26 15.18
C ALA A 232 -4.08 0.39 13.70
N ARG A 233 -5.01 0.10 12.79
CA ARG A 233 -4.83 0.26 11.34
C ARG A 233 -4.56 1.72 10.97
N LEU A 234 -5.35 2.64 11.52
CA LEU A 234 -5.18 4.08 11.28
C LEU A 234 -3.83 4.56 11.83
N LEU A 235 -3.44 4.17 13.04
CA LEU A 235 -2.15 4.53 13.61
C LEU A 235 -0.99 4.04 12.74
N GLY A 236 -1.05 2.79 12.25
CA GLY A 236 -0.06 2.25 11.31
C GLY A 236 0.02 3.05 10.01
N ALA A 237 -1.13 3.36 9.41
CA ALA A 237 -1.20 4.14 8.17
C ALA A 237 -0.67 5.58 8.36
N LEU A 238 -0.99 6.22 9.49
CA LEU A 238 -0.49 7.55 9.80
C LEU A 238 1.02 7.53 10.08
N LYS A 239 1.55 6.52 10.79
CA LYS A 239 2.99 6.40 11.02
C LYS A 239 3.78 6.21 9.73
N SER A 240 3.21 5.46 8.78
CA SER A 240 3.80 5.29 7.44
C SER A 240 3.86 6.62 6.66
N ALA A 241 2.78 7.42 6.70
CA ALA A 241 2.69 8.67 5.92
C ALA A 241 3.33 9.90 6.61
N TYR A 242 3.37 9.92 7.95
CA TYR A 242 3.76 11.08 8.75
C TYR A 242 4.83 10.75 9.80
N SER A 243 5.49 9.60 9.71
CA SER A 243 6.57 9.19 10.60
C SER A 243 6.15 9.19 12.08
N THR A 244 6.91 9.86 12.95
CA THR A 244 6.72 9.88 14.41
C THR A 244 5.63 10.85 14.88
N ILE A 245 4.95 11.55 13.97
CA ILE A 245 3.93 12.56 14.30
C ILE A 245 2.73 11.95 15.04
N PRO A 246 2.05 10.90 14.54
CA PRO A 246 0.97 10.27 15.28
C PRO A 246 1.52 9.42 16.44
N ILE A 247 1.07 9.75 17.65
CA ILE A 247 1.47 9.06 18.88
C ILE A 247 0.47 7.98 19.22
N ARG A 248 -0.83 8.34 19.24
CA ARG A 248 -1.92 7.47 19.65
C ARG A 248 -3.20 7.78 18.87
N VAL A 249 -4.00 6.75 18.61
CA VAL A 249 -5.33 6.87 18.02
C VAL A 249 -6.32 6.18 18.95
N GLN A 250 -7.45 6.82 19.22
CA GLN A 250 -8.58 6.21 19.91
C GLN A 250 -9.84 6.35 19.07
N VAL A 251 -10.59 5.27 18.92
CA VAL A 251 -11.84 5.22 18.17
C VAL A 251 -12.98 4.81 19.10
N THR A 252 -14.08 5.53 19.07
CA THR A 252 -15.27 5.21 19.87
C THR A 252 -16.50 5.21 18.99
N ALA A 253 -17.14 4.05 18.85
CA ALA A 253 -18.38 3.90 18.11
C ALA A 253 -19.59 4.19 19.01
N LEU A 254 -20.35 5.24 18.71
CA LEU A 254 -21.55 5.59 19.47
C LEU A 254 -22.73 4.76 18.95
N VAL A 255 -23.09 3.74 19.72
CA VAL A 255 -24.15 2.77 19.42
C VAL A 255 -24.88 2.37 20.71
N GLN A 256 -26.11 1.88 20.58
CA GLN A 256 -26.90 1.36 21.70
C GLN A 256 -26.21 0.15 22.36
N ASP A 257 -26.31 0.04 23.68
CA ASP A 257 -25.64 -1.02 24.44
C ASP A 257 -26.14 -2.42 24.05
N SER A 258 -27.43 -2.58 23.71
CA SER A 258 -27.99 -3.85 23.22
C SER A 258 -27.28 -4.38 21.97
N VAL A 259 -27.01 -3.50 21.01
CA VAL A 259 -26.30 -3.82 19.76
C VAL A 259 -24.81 -4.11 20.04
N ARG A 260 -24.21 -3.36 20.97
CA ARG A 260 -22.83 -3.58 21.42
C ARG A 260 -22.67 -4.93 22.09
N ASP A 261 -23.60 -5.32 22.94
CA ASP A 261 -23.59 -6.61 23.62
C ASP A 261 -23.82 -7.77 22.65
N GLU A 262 -24.68 -7.59 21.65
CA GLU A 262 -24.86 -8.58 20.58
C GLU A 262 -23.58 -8.77 19.77
N TYR A 263 -22.89 -7.67 19.42
CA TYR A 263 -21.59 -7.72 18.74
C TYR A 263 -20.54 -8.43 19.60
N ARG A 264 -20.46 -8.15 20.90
CA ARG A 264 -19.55 -8.86 21.82
C ARG A 264 -19.80 -10.36 21.85
N LYS A 265 -21.06 -10.80 21.74
CA LYS A 265 -21.48 -12.22 21.69
C LYS A 265 -21.32 -12.85 20.29
N GLY A 266 -20.38 -12.37 19.48
CA GLY A 266 -20.12 -12.89 18.14
C GLY A 266 -21.16 -12.49 17.09
N GLY A 267 -22.02 -11.50 17.37
CA GLY A 267 -23.02 -11.01 16.42
C GLY A 267 -22.41 -10.48 15.11
N ASP A 268 -23.24 -10.33 14.09
CA ASP A 268 -22.81 -9.89 12.76
C ASP A 268 -22.15 -8.49 12.80
N GLU A 269 -20.94 -8.41 12.26
CA GLU A 269 -20.18 -7.16 12.21
C GLU A 269 -20.82 -6.14 11.25
N ALA A 270 -21.43 -6.60 10.16
CA ALA A 270 -22.09 -5.70 9.22
C ALA A 270 -23.33 -5.04 9.85
N ALA A 271 -24.13 -5.81 10.60
CA ALA A 271 -25.23 -5.29 11.40
C ALA A 271 -24.76 -4.27 12.46
N PHE A 272 -23.66 -4.57 13.16
CA PHE A 272 -23.05 -3.63 14.12
C PHE A 272 -22.65 -2.32 13.43
N ILE A 273 -21.91 -2.38 12.32
CA ILE A 273 -21.47 -1.21 11.56
C ILE A 273 -22.66 -0.36 11.10
N ALA A 274 -23.72 -1.00 10.59
CA ALA A 274 -24.92 -0.29 10.11
C ALA A 274 -25.68 0.46 11.23
N ALA A 275 -25.58 -0.05 12.46
CA ALA A 275 -26.20 0.55 13.64
C ALA A 275 -25.42 1.76 14.20
N VAL A 276 -24.11 1.86 13.91
CA VAL A 276 -23.29 3.01 14.34
C VAL A 276 -23.71 4.26 13.55
N LYS A 277 -24.17 5.29 14.27
CA LYS A 277 -24.56 6.58 13.65
C LYS A 277 -23.52 7.67 13.81
N ARG A 278 -22.62 7.51 14.78
CA ARG A 278 -21.59 8.51 15.05
C ARG A 278 -20.34 7.84 15.61
N VAL A 279 -19.17 8.31 15.19
CA VAL A 279 -17.88 7.84 15.67
C VAL A 279 -17.09 9.03 16.17
N ARG A 280 -16.53 8.90 17.39
CA ARG A 280 -15.57 9.85 17.92
C ARG A 280 -14.17 9.30 17.69
N LEU A 281 -13.32 10.10 17.08
CA LEU A 281 -11.94 9.79 16.77
C LEU A 281 -11.04 10.81 17.47
N LEU A 282 -10.16 10.32 18.34
CA LEU A 282 -9.14 11.13 19.00
C LEU A 282 -7.77 10.72 18.48
N VAL A 283 -6.96 11.68 18.05
CA VAL A 283 -5.59 11.41 17.60
C VAL A 283 -4.64 12.30 18.37
N SER A 284 -3.75 11.68 19.15
CA SER A 284 -2.67 12.39 19.83
C SER A 284 -1.47 12.50 18.90
N VAL A 285 -0.90 13.69 18.78
CA VAL A 285 0.25 13.96 17.90
C VAL A 285 1.40 14.60 18.65
N ASP A 286 2.61 14.42 18.13
CA ASP A 286 3.79 15.14 18.55
C ASP A 286 3.61 16.63 18.22
N ASP A 287 3.66 17.47 19.26
CA ASP A 287 3.30 18.88 19.17
C ASP A 287 4.27 19.68 18.29
N GLU A 288 5.56 19.48 18.49
CA GLU A 288 6.59 20.20 17.74
C GLU A 288 6.51 19.86 16.26
N ALA A 289 6.35 18.57 15.95
CA ALA A 289 6.22 18.11 14.57
C ALA A 289 4.88 18.53 13.94
N TRP A 290 3.80 18.64 14.73
CA TRP A 290 2.51 19.13 14.25
C TRP A 290 2.56 20.64 13.93
N ILE A 291 3.13 21.45 14.82
CA ILE A 291 3.20 22.92 14.63
C ILE A 291 4.03 23.27 13.40
N THR A 292 5.16 22.59 13.21
CA THR A 292 6.07 22.79 12.06
C THR A 292 5.52 22.23 10.74
N MET A 293 4.46 21.42 10.78
CA MET A 293 3.81 20.90 9.58
C MET A 293 3.12 22.02 8.79
N TYR A 294 3.27 22.01 7.46
CA TYR A 294 2.52 22.90 6.58
C TYR A 294 1.01 22.63 6.64
N ASP A 295 0.21 23.68 6.52
CA ASP A 295 -1.25 23.59 6.65
C ASP A 295 -1.86 22.60 5.66
N TRP A 296 -1.37 22.55 4.41
CA TRP A 296 -1.87 21.58 3.43
C TRP A 296 -1.66 20.13 3.90
N ARG A 297 -0.56 19.86 4.59
CA ARG A 297 -0.21 18.53 5.09
C ARG A 297 -1.02 18.18 6.33
N LYS A 298 -1.34 19.18 7.18
CA LYS A 298 -2.32 19.03 8.27
C LYS A 298 -3.70 18.68 7.72
N HIS A 299 -4.16 19.36 6.67
CA HIS A 299 -5.44 19.02 6.02
C HIS A 299 -5.43 17.61 5.43
N SER A 300 -4.36 17.20 4.75
CA SER A 300 -4.21 15.82 4.27
C SER A 300 -4.25 14.79 5.42
N PHE A 301 -3.62 15.10 6.55
CA PHE A 301 -3.65 14.26 7.76
C PHE A 301 -5.08 14.11 8.28
N LEU A 302 -5.82 15.21 8.43
CA LEU A 302 -7.21 15.21 8.91
C LEU A 302 -8.13 14.42 7.97
N LEU A 303 -8.01 14.62 6.65
CA LEU A 303 -8.78 13.90 5.66
C LEU A 303 -8.49 12.40 5.67
N GLN A 304 -7.21 12.00 5.80
CA GLN A 304 -6.84 10.59 5.90
C GLN A 304 -7.46 9.95 7.15
N CYS A 305 -7.46 10.63 8.29
CA CYS A 305 -8.13 10.18 9.50
C CYS A 305 -9.63 9.97 9.28
N LEU A 306 -10.33 11.00 8.79
CA LEU A 306 -11.78 10.96 8.56
C LEU A 306 -12.17 9.86 7.58
N PHE A 307 -11.52 9.79 6.41
CA PHE A 307 -11.90 8.83 5.38
C PHE A 307 -11.53 7.39 5.73
N THR A 308 -10.48 7.16 6.53
CA THR A 308 -10.15 5.81 7.00
C THR A 308 -11.24 5.29 7.94
N VAL A 309 -11.71 6.11 8.88
CA VAL A 309 -12.78 5.72 9.81
C VAL A 309 -14.12 5.62 9.08
N ALA A 310 -14.45 6.59 8.23
CA ALA A 310 -15.68 6.57 7.42
C ALA A 310 -15.71 5.40 6.41
N ALA A 311 -14.56 4.86 6.02
CA ALA A 311 -14.51 3.64 5.21
C ALA A 311 -15.03 2.41 5.96
N THR A 312 -14.86 2.38 7.28
CA THR A 312 -15.35 1.27 8.12
C THR A 312 -16.78 1.53 8.58
N TYR A 313 -17.06 2.74 9.09
CA TYR A 313 -18.38 3.13 9.61
C TYR A 313 -19.13 3.97 8.59
N THR A 314 -19.57 3.33 7.51
CA THR A 314 -20.06 4.00 6.29
C THR A 314 -21.30 4.85 6.46
N ALA A 315 -22.14 4.54 7.45
CA ALA A 315 -23.36 5.29 7.77
C ALA A 315 -23.18 6.30 8.91
N ALA A 316 -21.98 6.39 9.49
CA ALA A 316 -21.72 7.20 10.67
C ALA A 316 -21.12 8.57 10.32
N ALA A 317 -21.57 9.61 11.03
CA ALA A 317 -20.81 10.84 11.10
C ALA A 317 -19.52 10.61 11.91
N VAL A 318 -18.39 11.16 11.47
CA VAL A 318 -17.11 11.03 12.21
C VAL A 318 -16.72 12.40 12.73
N ASP A 319 -16.52 12.51 14.04
CA ASP A 319 -15.90 13.66 14.67
C ASP A 319 -14.46 13.33 15.04
N LEU A 320 -13.52 14.09 14.51
CA LEU A 320 -12.10 13.99 14.75
C LEU A 320 -11.63 15.17 15.61
N THR A 321 -10.89 14.86 16.68
CA THR A 321 -10.14 15.83 17.46
C THR A 321 -8.66 15.44 17.48
N ILE A 322 -7.79 16.39 17.12
CA ILE A 322 -6.34 16.27 17.26
C ILE A 322 -5.93 16.86 18.61
N LEU A 323 -5.24 16.07 19.40
CA LEU A 323 -4.79 16.41 20.74
C LEU A 323 -3.26 16.51 20.79
N ARG A 324 -2.78 17.40 21.66
CA ARG A 324 -1.35 17.59 21.92
C ARG A 324 -0.74 16.45 22.74
N GLY A 325 0.41 15.92 22.29
CA GLY A 325 1.52 15.51 23.16
C GLY A 325 1.92 14.04 23.21
N LYS A 326 3.21 13.83 23.57
CA LYS A 326 3.76 12.66 24.29
C LYS A 326 3.41 12.76 25.78
N PRO A 327 3.29 11.64 26.51
CA PRO A 327 2.85 11.66 27.91
C PRO A 327 3.84 12.43 28.81
N ASP A 328 3.39 13.55 29.37
CA ASP A 328 3.90 14.04 30.66
C ASP A 328 2.82 13.70 31.71
N PRO A 329 3.09 12.81 32.67
CA PRO A 329 2.11 12.38 33.67
C PRO A 329 1.63 13.52 34.59
N ARG A 330 2.20 14.74 34.48
CA ARG A 330 1.83 15.90 35.29
C ARG A 330 0.97 16.94 34.57
N VAL A 331 0.76 16.80 33.26
CA VAL A 331 0.03 17.80 32.47
C VAL A 331 -1.39 17.31 32.15
N VAL A 332 -2.36 17.83 32.89
CA VAL A 332 -3.80 17.47 32.81
C VAL A 332 -4.53 18.20 31.66
N GLN A 333 -3.85 19.04 30.87
CA GLN A 333 -4.48 19.77 29.78
C GLN A 333 -4.06 19.25 28.41
N THR A 334 -4.84 18.30 27.88
CA THR A 334 -4.86 17.97 26.45
C THR A 334 -5.46 19.15 25.69
N LYS A 335 -4.61 19.95 25.06
CA LYS A 335 -5.05 21.06 24.19
C LYS A 335 -5.46 20.51 22.83
N GLU A 336 -6.64 20.93 22.35
CA GLU A 336 -7.07 20.66 20.97
C GLU A 336 -6.22 21.46 19.98
N LEU A 337 -5.68 20.78 18.98
CA LEU A 337 -4.84 21.38 17.93
C LEU A 337 -5.61 21.55 16.62
N ALA A 338 -6.57 20.67 16.37
CA ALA A 338 -7.47 20.74 15.23
C ALA A 338 -8.72 19.91 15.51
N THR A 339 -9.81 20.30 14.85
CA THR A 339 -11.02 19.48 14.77
C THR A 339 -11.40 19.30 13.32
N ALA A 340 -11.99 18.15 13.02
CA ALA A 340 -12.57 17.89 11.73
C ALA A 340 -13.82 17.03 11.90
N ASN A 341 -14.81 17.21 11.03
CA ASN A 341 -15.92 16.29 11.00
C ASN A 341 -16.31 16.00 9.55
N ILE A 342 -16.77 14.78 9.32
CA ILE A 342 -17.52 14.43 8.12
C ILE A 342 -18.96 14.13 8.56
N ALA A 343 -19.89 14.96 8.11
CA ALA A 343 -21.30 14.76 8.35
C ALA A 343 -21.81 13.58 7.49
N SER A 344 -23.02 13.08 7.81
CA SER A 344 -23.63 11.98 7.08
C SER A 344 -23.93 12.30 5.61
N ASP A 345 -23.99 13.58 5.25
CA ASP A 345 -24.11 14.09 3.89
C ASP A 345 -22.75 14.28 3.17
N GLN A 346 -21.67 13.77 3.78
CA GLN A 346 -20.28 13.87 3.34
C GLN A 346 -19.70 15.28 3.31
N GLN A 347 -20.39 16.28 3.85
CA GLN A 347 -19.78 17.60 4.03
C GLN A 347 -18.68 17.50 5.10
N THR A 348 -17.49 17.94 4.70
CA THR A 348 -16.32 17.95 5.59
C THR A 348 -16.06 19.36 6.08
N LYS A 349 -16.03 19.55 7.40
CA LYS A 349 -15.61 20.81 8.02
C LYS A 349 -14.36 20.55 8.84
N MET A 350 -13.37 21.42 8.67
CA MET A 350 -12.06 21.33 9.33
C MET A 350 -11.72 22.67 9.97
N THR A 351 -11.12 22.63 11.15
CA THR A 351 -10.66 23.83 11.87
C THR A 351 -9.31 23.54 12.48
N LEU A 352 -8.29 24.30 12.06
CA LEU A 352 -6.96 24.28 12.65
C LEU A 352 -6.89 25.34 13.75
N MET A 353 -6.46 24.96 14.94
CA MET A 353 -6.30 25.86 16.09
C MET A 353 -4.84 26.34 16.27
N THR A 354 -3.94 25.92 15.38
CA THR A 354 -2.54 26.34 15.34
C THR A 354 -2.33 27.53 14.39
N PRO A 355 -1.27 28.34 14.58
CA PRO A 355 -0.89 29.37 13.61
C PRO A 355 -0.74 28.81 12.19
N ARG A 356 -1.09 29.62 11.19
CA ARG A 356 -0.96 29.24 9.79
C ARG A 356 0.50 29.04 9.42
N ASN A 357 0.80 27.91 8.80
CA ASN A 357 2.12 27.59 8.28
C ASN A 357 2.01 27.28 6.78
N ARG A 358 2.30 28.29 5.95
CA ARG A 358 2.14 28.21 4.49
C ARG A 358 3.39 27.71 3.81
N ASP A 359 3.18 26.89 2.79
CA ASP A 359 4.20 26.44 1.87
C ASP A 359 4.21 27.35 0.64
N LEU A 360 5.00 28.43 0.70
CA LEU A 360 5.01 29.46 -0.36
C LEU A 360 5.47 28.90 -1.71
N ALA A 361 6.35 27.90 -1.72
CA ALA A 361 6.83 27.26 -2.93
C ALA A 361 5.71 26.46 -3.62
N ARG A 362 4.97 25.65 -2.85
CA ARG A 362 3.79 24.93 -3.35
C ARG A 362 2.70 25.89 -3.83
N ASP A 363 2.43 26.96 -3.10
CA ASP A 363 1.42 27.95 -3.47
C ASP A 363 1.77 28.66 -4.79
N ALA A 364 3.06 28.80 -5.11
CA ALA A 364 3.50 29.32 -6.41
C ALA A 364 3.30 28.29 -7.53
N GLN A 365 3.62 27.01 -7.27
CA GLN A 365 3.42 25.92 -8.23
C GLN A 365 1.94 25.72 -8.58
N LEU A 366 1.04 25.76 -7.59
CA LEU A 366 -0.40 25.63 -7.83
C LEU A 366 -0.94 26.78 -8.70
N ARG A 367 -0.50 28.02 -8.46
CA ARG A 367 -0.88 29.17 -9.27
C ARG A 367 -0.39 29.06 -10.72
N GLU A 368 0.83 28.56 -10.91
CA GLU A 368 1.36 28.31 -12.25
C GLU A 368 0.59 27.20 -12.98
N TYR A 369 0.24 26.13 -12.27
CA TYR A 369 -0.60 25.05 -12.81
C TYR A 369 -2.01 25.55 -13.19
N GLU A 370 -2.63 26.37 -12.34
CA GLU A 370 -3.94 26.97 -12.63
C GLU A 370 -3.88 27.87 -13.87
N ARG A 371 -2.83 28.69 -14.00
CA ARG A 371 -2.60 29.51 -15.20
C ARG A 371 -2.50 28.65 -16.45
N GLN A 372 -1.64 27.63 -16.43
CA GLN A 372 -1.44 26.71 -17.54
C GLN A 372 -2.74 25.98 -17.92
N ARG A 373 -3.54 25.59 -16.92
CA ARG A 373 -4.84 24.96 -17.14
C ARG A 373 -5.82 25.92 -17.83
N THR A 374 -5.95 27.16 -17.35
CA THR A 374 -6.84 28.16 -17.96
C THR A 374 -6.43 28.47 -19.39
N GLU A 375 -5.14 28.64 -19.67
CA GLU A 375 -4.63 28.84 -21.03
C GLU A 375 -4.95 27.66 -21.98
N LEU A 376 -4.96 26.43 -21.45
CA LEU A 376 -5.28 25.23 -22.21
C LEU A 376 -6.79 25.11 -22.46
N GLU A 377 -7.61 25.47 -21.48
CA GLU A 377 -9.08 25.55 -21.62
C GLU A 377 -9.51 26.65 -22.61
N GLU A 378 -8.78 27.77 -22.68
CA GLU A 378 -9.03 28.84 -23.66
C GLU A 378 -8.62 28.44 -25.09
N LYS A 379 -7.51 27.70 -25.25
CA LYS A 379 -7.08 27.17 -26.57
C LYS A 379 -7.98 26.07 -27.12
N MET A 380 -8.79 25.43 -26.27
CA MET A 380 -9.73 24.37 -26.63
C MET A 380 -11.15 24.91 -26.95
N LYS A 381 -11.39 26.20 -26.75
CA LYS A 381 -12.58 26.91 -27.21
C LYS A 381 -12.30 27.59 -28.54
#